data_AF-A0A952DQR1-F1
#
_entry.id   AF-A0A952DQR1-F1
#
_cell.length_a   1.000
_cell.length_b   1.000
_cell.length_c   1.000
_cell.angle_alpha   90.00
_cell.angle_beta   90.00
_cell.angle_gamma   90.00
#
_symmetry.space_group_name_H-M   'P 1'
#
loop_
_entity.id
_entity.type
_entity.pdbx_description
1 polymer ?
#
loop_
_entity_poly.entity_id
_entity_poly.type
_entity_poly.pdbx_seq_one_letter_code
_entity_poly.pdbx_strand_id
1 'polypeptide(L)'
;MPSDNFFIRLSVVLFAFLGLGNVALACTAEKMKTTESGFIYKVVGGSNNVEAKKTPGSKDVAFTLELLAPYFVICEVDQFYKITDLPAETVAQAETGKVGFVLKEQVHPWPTREALNFSVVAFSGDRPEIVAWDDEDVLGKFLDTGNQKVAPPAFRENLESTLKRERSTRPYPVLTSKTRLLRKSVEKRVFNVLLPAALPPEAKVVIAPKEGENKTAVTAKLDKTMTSATFVIAFDATASMSDFAKEIARDIKVAFDSLPPEVTKGSSIGFVFFRDEDDDEKVVIVKPQTVADATKALQEAASKGYMQGGGDAAEPVLDAVYLAHNIFDWSAGHQGSGRRVILAVLNDDAKPQTTGKIDNRVPPGLDPARIAGDLLASGIQVITVQAGPNAGSNLVPVLTTLAETTGGTFVEWGKGGDERTKKVTAAVAAQLATTMKKTAEEGRKDLSKLEFDYRGYATIPLAVLDGEKLNRLRTAGINFNIDPGKGGVLIREGYILENNDLLEPQIQIEKRTLENLVTLFSALGVAGVDVNAMKESASRALAAIAGEGFDPKESIEATIRKRLGIQFRTKLLDFNLEYLAGMNREERLAMTKRIQNAGTLLSQYLEANLEAFDKTPAVWMPVSQLP
;
A
#
# COMPACT_ATOMS: atom_id res chain seq x y z
N MET A 1 -35.72 14.87 87.26
CA MET A 1 -37.14 15.06 86.90
C MET A 1 -37.20 15.48 85.44
N PRO A 2 -38.19 14.95 84.71
CA PRO A 2 -38.07 14.25 83.42
C PRO A 2 -38.10 15.24 82.24
N SER A 3 -37.73 14.90 81.00
CA SER A 3 -38.30 13.86 80.14
C SER A 3 -37.32 13.53 79.01
N ASP A 4 -36.89 12.27 78.88
CA ASP A 4 -37.53 11.18 78.11
C ASP A 4 -37.25 11.33 76.60
N ASN A 5 -36.27 10.60 76.08
CA ASN A 5 -36.33 9.18 75.67
C ASN A 5 -36.93 9.04 74.26
N PHE A 6 -36.13 8.59 73.29
CA PHE A 6 -36.34 7.25 72.71
C PHE A 6 -35.18 6.80 71.79
N PHE A 7 -34.53 5.74 72.25
CA PHE A 7 -33.91 4.61 71.53
C PHE A 7 -32.52 4.73 70.86
N ILE A 8 -31.62 3.94 71.46
CA ILE A 8 -30.30 3.49 71.06
C ILE A 8 -30.43 2.08 70.45
N ARG A 9 -29.47 1.73 69.57
CA ARG A 9 -28.93 0.38 69.21
C ARG A 9 -29.42 -0.17 67.86
N LEU A 10 -28.59 -0.77 66.99
CA LEU A 10 -27.13 -1.02 66.84
C LEU A 10 -27.06 -1.76 65.47
N SER A 11 -26.19 -1.46 64.50
CA SER A 11 -24.91 -2.17 64.30
C SER A 11 -24.44 -2.07 62.83
N VAL A 12 -23.14 -1.76 62.66
CA VAL A 12 -22.18 -2.41 61.72
C VAL A 12 -22.18 -2.01 60.22
N VAL A 13 -21.14 -1.23 59.88
CA VAL A 13 -20.24 -1.29 58.69
C VAL A 13 -20.80 -0.90 57.32
N LEU A 14 -20.30 0.23 56.76
CA LEU A 14 -19.52 0.19 55.51
C LEU A 14 -18.73 1.49 55.28
N PHE A 15 -17.46 1.30 54.98
CA PHE A 15 -16.54 2.22 54.31
C PHE A 15 -17.16 2.98 53.13
N ALA A 16 -16.86 4.28 53.01
CA ALA A 16 -16.43 4.94 51.77
C ALA A 16 -16.12 6.39 52.15
N PHE A 17 -14.85 6.79 52.31
CA PHE A 17 -14.07 7.31 51.20
C PHE A 17 -14.96 8.06 50.19
N LEU A 18 -15.52 9.20 50.62
CA LEU A 18 -15.82 10.31 49.73
C LEU A 18 -14.48 10.86 49.25
N GLY A 19 -13.82 10.06 48.41
CA GLY A 19 -12.86 10.57 47.47
C GLY A 19 -13.61 11.63 46.68
N LEU A 20 -13.18 12.87 46.86
CA LEU A 20 -13.20 13.87 45.80
C LEU A 20 -12.39 13.24 44.66
N GLY A 21 -13.04 12.36 43.91
CA GLY A 21 -12.55 11.85 42.66
C GLY A 21 -12.35 13.08 41.81
N ASN A 22 -11.09 13.34 41.48
CA ASN A 22 -10.69 14.33 40.49
C ASN A 22 -11.72 14.33 39.37
N VAL A 23 -12.49 15.42 39.32
CA VAL A 23 -13.30 15.76 38.16
C VAL A 23 -12.35 15.61 36.99
N ALA A 24 -12.65 14.68 36.09
CA ALA A 24 -11.98 14.57 34.82
C ALA A 24 -11.85 16.00 34.28
N LEU A 25 -10.62 16.46 34.07
CA LEU A 25 -10.31 17.81 33.59
C LEU A 25 -10.95 18.00 32.21
N ALA A 26 -12.24 18.33 32.20
CA ALA A 26 -13.03 18.58 31.03
C ALA A 26 -12.57 19.91 30.45
N CYS A 27 -12.49 19.99 29.12
CA CYS A 27 -12.30 21.25 28.44
C CYS A 27 -13.46 22.18 28.86
N THR A 28 -13.16 23.31 29.49
CA THR A 28 -14.18 24.30 29.88
C THR A 28 -14.63 25.17 28.71
N ALA A 29 -14.02 25.02 27.54
CA ALA A 29 -14.34 25.77 26.33
C ALA A 29 -15.58 25.20 25.62
N GLU A 30 -16.43 26.08 25.11
CA GLU A 30 -17.60 25.68 24.29
C GLU A 30 -17.21 25.33 22.84
N LYS A 31 -16.13 25.96 22.33
CA LYS A 31 -15.62 25.81 20.96
C LYS A 31 -14.33 25.00 20.92
N MET A 32 -14.09 24.33 19.80
CA MET A 32 -12.84 23.63 19.52
C MET A 32 -11.65 24.59 19.47
N LYS A 33 -10.45 24.08 19.75
CA LYS A 33 -9.21 24.85 19.58
C LYS A 33 -8.98 25.15 18.10
N THR A 34 -8.67 26.41 17.79
CA THR A 34 -8.36 26.87 16.43
C THR A 34 -6.92 27.39 16.32
N THR A 35 -6.38 27.42 15.09
CA THR A 35 -5.15 28.16 14.76
C THR A 35 -5.39 29.67 14.78
N GLU A 36 -4.32 30.48 14.71
CA GLU A 36 -4.42 31.94 14.49
C GLU A 36 -5.22 32.29 13.22
N SER A 37 -5.20 31.41 12.23
CA SER A 37 -5.95 31.55 10.98
C SER A 37 -7.42 31.13 11.13
N GLY A 38 -7.83 30.56 12.27
CA GLY A 38 -9.23 30.38 12.63
C GLY A 38 -9.87 29.07 12.16
N PHE A 39 -9.09 28.08 11.71
CA PHE A 39 -9.60 26.72 11.46
C PHE A 39 -9.22 25.78 12.61
N ILE A 40 -9.93 24.66 12.74
CA ILE A 40 -9.75 23.69 13.83
C ILE A 40 -8.30 23.17 13.83
N TYR A 41 -7.64 23.26 14.98
CA TYR A 41 -6.27 22.85 15.14
C TYR A 41 -6.17 21.31 15.00
N LYS A 42 -5.36 20.84 14.06
CA LYS A 42 -5.20 19.42 13.77
C LYS A 42 -3.82 18.93 14.19
N VAL A 43 -3.76 17.67 14.56
CA VAL A 43 -2.52 16.94 14.81
C VAL A 43 -2.52 15.61 14.07
N VAL A 44 -1.33 15.08 13.83
CA VAL A 44 -1.10 13.75 13.27
C VAL A 44 -0.19 13.00 14.24
N GLY A 45 -0.38 11.68 14.39
CA GLY A 45 0.54 10.87 15.18
C GLY A 45 1.99 11.01 14.69
N GLY A 46 2.96 11.16 15.58
CA GLY A 46 4.38 11.10 15.24
C GLY A 46 4.86 9.70 14.86
N SER A 47 4.03 8.69 15.12
CA SER A 47 4.16 7.35 14.56
C SER A 47 2.80 6.67 14.40
N ASN A 48 2.77 5.50 13.75
CA ASN A 48 1.56 4.67 13.66
C ASN A 48 1.16 3.96 14.98
N ASN A 49 1.91 4.16 16.07
CA ASN A 49 1.67 3.51 17.37
C ASN A 49 1.33 4.51 18.49
N VAL A 50 0.97 5.75 18.15
CA VAL A 50 0.62 6.75 19.17
C VAL A 50 -0.73 6.39 19.77
N GLU A 51 -0.74 6.09 21.07
CA GLU A 51 -1.96 5.71 21.80
C GLU A 51 -2.60 6.94 22.44
N ALA A 52 -3.85 7.23 22.08
CA ALA A 52 -4.69 8.18 22.79
C ALA A 52 -5.20 7.52 24.07
N LYS A 53 -4.90 8.09 25.24
CA LYS A 53 -5.32 7.59 26.55
C LYS A 53 -6.69 8.12 26.94
N LYS A 54 -7.45 7.38 27.76
CA LYS A 54 -8.78 7.83 28.24
C LYS A 54 -8.68 9.06 29.15
N THR A 55 -7.58 9.19 29.87
CA THR A 55 -7.28 10.32 30.76
C THR A 55 -5.79 10.65 30.69
N PRO A 56 -5.38 11.90 31.01
CA PRO A 56 -3.96 12.28 31.00
C PRO A 56 -3.10 11.34 31.83
N GLY A 57 -2.05 10.76 31.23
CA GLY A 57 -1.08 9.89 31.91
C GLY A 57 -1.58 8.49 32.29
N SER A 58 -2.79 8.08 31.90
CA SER A 58 -3.31 6.75 32.24
C SER A 58 -2.76 5.64 31.33
N LYS A 59 -2.85 4.40 31.83
CA LYS A 59 -2.51 3.20 31.04
C LYS A 59 -3.64 2.80 30.09
N ASP A 60 -4.86 3.22 30.36
CA ASP A 60 -6.05 2.84 29.58
C ASP A 60 -6.08 3.55 28.24
N VAL A 61 -5.97 2.77 27.17
CA VAL A 61 -6.04 3.24 25.79
C VAL A 61 -7.49 3.47 25.39
N ALA A 62 -7.79 4.64 24.84
CA ALA A 62 -9.06 4.95 24.19
C ALA A 62 -9.04 4.44 22.74
N PHE A 63 -8.01 4.81 21.98
CA PHE A 63 -7.75 4.35 20.62
C PHE A 63 -6.30 4.64 20.22
N THR A 64 -5.83 4.04 19.13
CA THR A 64 -4.52 4.32 18.53
C THR A 64 -4.70 5.22 17.31
N LEU A 65 -3.82 6.21 17.18
CA LEU A 65 -3.85 7.14 16.06
C LEU A 65 -3.43 6.45 14.77
N GLU A 66 -4.21 6.64 13.72
CA GLU A 66 -3.90 6.14 12.39
C GLU A 66 -2.82 7.01 11.73
N LEU A 67 -1.94 6.35 10.96
CA LEU A 67 -0.82 6.99 10.28
C LEU A 67 -1.31 8.06 9.30
N LEU A 68 -0.75 9.28 9.36
CA LEU A 68 -1.11 10.44 8.52
C LEU A 68 -2.60 10.84 8.61
N ALA A 69 -3.33 10.37 9.62
CA ALA A 69 -4.71 10.77 9.85
C ALA A 69 -4.78 12.10 10.63
N PRO A 70 -5.67 13.03 10.24
CA PRO A 70 -5.92 14.22 11.03
C PRO A 70 -6.76 13.87 12.25
N TYR A 71 -6.31 14.33 13.42
CA TYR A 71 -7.09 14.37 14.65
C TYR A 71 -7.27 15.82 15.10
N PHE A 72 -8.47 16.16 15.57
CA PHE A 72 -8.87 17.52 15.86
C PHE A 72 -8.70 17.81 17.36
N VAL A 73 -7.97 18.86 17.69
CA VAL A 73 -7.69 19.22 19.08
C VAL A 73 -8.89 19.94 19.68
N ILE A 74 -9.46 19.34 20.72
CA ILE A 74 -10.54 19.92 21.51
C ILE A 74 -9.97 21.03 22.39
N CYS A 75 -9.00 20.69 23.24
CA CYS A 75 -8.28 21.65 24.09
C CYS A 75 -6.90 21.13 24.49
N GLU A 76 -6.09 21.98 25.12
CA GLU A 76 -4.81 21.60 25.71
C GLU A 76 -4.95 21.40 27.22
N VAL A 77 -4.33 20.34 27.73
CA VAL A 77 -4.26 20.05 29.17
C VAL A 77 -2.82 19.73 29.52
N ASP A 78 -2.10 20.70 30.09
CA ASP A 78 -0.67 20.57 30.42
C ASP A 78 0.17 20.14 29.19
N GLN A 79 0.86 19.00 29.26
CA GLN A 79 1.67 18.39 28.20
C GLN A 79 0.86 17.53 27.22
N PHE A 80 -0.47 17.47 27.37
CA PHE A 80 -1.36 16.67 26.55
C PHE A 80 -2.26 17.53 25.64
N TYR A 81 -2.58 16.99 24.47
CA TYR A 81 -3.74 17.41 23.70
C TYR A 81 -4.90 16.46 23.99
N LYS A 82 -6.10 17.01 24.24
CA LYS A 82 -7.36 16.25 24.13
C LYS A 82 -7.80 16.32 22.67
N ILE A 83 -7.95 15.18 22.03
CA ILE A 83 -8.22 15.07 20.59
C ILE A 83 -9.49 14.25 20.31
N THR A 84 -10.06 14.46 19.13
CA THR A 84 -11.14 13.65 18.55
C THR A 84 -10.84 13.28 17.09
N ASP A 85 -11.42 12.20 16.60
CA ASP A 85 -11.41 11.84 15.17
C ASP A 85 -12.48 12.59 14.35
N LEU A 86 -13.42 13.26 15.02
CA LEU A 86 -14.53 13.95 14.38
C LEU A 86 -14.26 15.47 14.25
N PRO A 87 -14.24 16.05 13.04
CA PRO A 87 -14.24 17.50 12.88
C PRO A 87 -15.57 18.07 13.35
N ALA A 88 -15.53 19.05 14.23
CA ALA A 88 -16.70 19.68 14.82
C ALA A 88 -16.45 21.15 15.14
N GLU A 89 -17.50 21.98 15.18
CA GLU A 89 -17.37 23.39 15.58
C GLU A 89 -17.41 23.56 17.11
N THR A 90 -18.13 22.67 17.81
CA THR A 90 -18.32 22.72 19.27
C THR A 90 -17.72 21.51 19.97
N VAL A 91 -17.36 21.67 21.24
CA VAL A 91 -16.84 20.57 22.06
C VAL A 91 -17.88 19.46 22.23
N ALA A 92 -19.16 19.80 22.42
CA ALA A 92 -20.23 18.82 22.58
C ALA A 92 -20.39 17.92 21.34
N GLN A 93 -20.24 18.48 20.14
CA GLN A 93 -20.24 17.71 18.90
C GLN A 93 -18.98 16.83 18.80
N ALA A 94 -17.81 17.39 19.07
CA ALA A 94 -16.53 16.67 19.05
C ALA A 94 -16.51 15.45 19.98
N GLU A 95 -17.18 15.54 21.13
CA GLU A 95 -17.28 14.47 22.13
C GLU A 95 -18.19 13.30 21.73
N THR A 96 -18.93 13.42 20.63
CA THR A 96 -19.65 12.27 20.04
C THR A 96 -18.74 11.33 19.25
N GLY A 97 -17.54 11.80 18.87
CA GLY A 97 -16.49 10.99 18.23
C GLY A 97 -15.63 10.20 19.23
N LYS A 98 -14.55 9.60 18.74
CA LYS A 98 -13.54 8.94 19.58
C LYS A 98 -12.66 9.98 20.25
N VAL A 99 -12.78 10.12 21.56
CA VAL A 99 -12.02 11.11 22.35
C VAL A 99 -10.90 10.45 23.14
N GLY A 100 -9.73 11.09 23.16
CA GLY A 100 -8.58 10.64 23.94
C GLY A 100 -7.53 11.73 24.16
N PHE A 101 -6.53 11.43 24.97
CA PHE A 101 -5.44 12.31 25.33
C PHE A 101 -4.12 11.79 24.77
N VAL A 102 -3.36 12.64 24.09
CA VAL A 102 -2.04 12.32 23.52
C VAL A 102 -0.99 13.30 24.03
N LEU A 103 0.25 12.84 24.21
CA LEU A 103 1.37 13.73 24.53
C LEU A 103 1.69 14.64 23.34
N LYS A 104 1.93 15.92 23.61
CA LYS A 104 2.29 16.91 22.58
C LYS A 104 3.54 16.51 21.79
N GLU A 105 4.53 15.90 22.45
CA GLU A 105 5.77 15.42 21.83
C GLU A 105 5.58 14.17 20.93
N GLN A 106 4.45 13.46 21.08
CA GLN A 106 4.17 12.25 20.30
C GLN A 106 3.37 12.54 19.03
N VAL A 107 3.04 13.80 18.76
CA VAL A 107 2.23 14.21 17.61
C VAL A 107 2.86 15.40 16.90
N HIS A 108 2.62 15.52 15.60
CA HIS A 108 2.98 16.70 14.83
C HIS A 108 1.75 17.59 14.63
N PRO A 109 1.87 18.91 14.88
CA PRO A 109 0.89 19.88 14.41
C PRO A 109 0.71 19.80 12.90
N TRP A 110 -0.53 19.87 12.43
CA TRP A 110 -0.86 20.06 11.02
C TRP A 110 -1.59 21.39 10.86
N PRO A 111 -0.84 22.49 10.70
CA PRO A 111 -1.36 23.86 10.73
C PRO A 111 -1.90 24.33 9.37
N THR A 112 -2.36 23.43 8.50
CA THR A 112 -2.99 23.80 7.23
C THR A 112 -4.15 22.87 6.90
N ARG A 113 -4.96 23.24 5.90
CA ARG A 113 -5.94 22.33 5.27
C ARG A 113 -5.37 21.59 4.06
N GLU A 114 -4.11 21.84 3.71
CA GLU A 114 -3.47 21.36 2.49
C GLU A 114 -2.74 20.03 2.73
N ALA A 115 -2.77 19.17 1.73
CA ALA A 115 -2.03 17.91 1.66
C ALA A 115 -1.54 17.65 0.22
N LEU A 116 -0.50 16.84 0.04
CA LEU A 116 -0.08 16.35 -1.28
C LEU A 116 -0.61 14.94 -1.51
N ASN A 117 -1.46 14.76 -2.52
CA ASN A 117 -2.01 13.46 -2.89
C ASN A 117 -1.38 12.93 -4.19
N PHE A 118 -1.42 11.61 -4.41
CA PHE A 118 -0.87 10.99 -5.61
C PHE A 118 -1.71 11.32 -6.86
N SER A 119 -1.05 11.79 -7.91
CA SER A 119 -1.66 11.99 -9.22
C SER A 119 -2.02 10.63 -9.88
N VAL A 120 -2.71 10.62 -11.04
CA VAL A 120 -2.87 9.37 -11.82
C VAL A 120 -1.51 8.83 -12.25
N VAL A 121 -0.67 9.75 -12.73
CA VAL A 121 0.63 9.44 -13.34
C VAL A 121 1.61 8.89 -12.30
N ALA A 122 1.40 9.14 -11.01
CA ALA A 122 2.14 8.51 -9.90
C ALA A 122 2.04 6.98 -9.83
N PHE A 123 1.12 6.38 -10.60
CA PHE A 123 0.95 4.92 -10.67
C PHE A 123 1.43 4.33 -12.00
N SER A 124 2.14 5.11 -12.81
CA SER A 124 2.81 4.64 -14.04
C SER A 124 4.24 4.18 -13.77
N GLY A 125 4.74 3.19 -14.52
CA GLY A 125 6.08 2.61 -14.33
C GLY A 125 7.22 3.52 -14.79
N ASP A 126 7.03 4.29 -15.85
CA ASP A 126 8.08 5.09 -16.50
C ASP A 126 8.17 6.54 -15.99
N ARG A 127 7.97 6.74 -14.69
CA ARG A 127 7.88 8.08 -14.09
C ARG A 127 9.09 8.41 -13.22
N PRO A 128 9.36 9.70 -12.94
CA PRO A 128 10.34 10.11 -11.94
C PRO A 128 9.92 9.68 -10.52
N GLU A 129 10.91 9.53 -9.62
CA GLU A 129 10.68 9.26 -8.20
C GLU A 129 10.22 10.52 -7.44
N ILE A 130 9.33 10.33 -6.48
CA ILE A 130 9.02 11.27 -5.41
C ILE A 130 10.20 11.29 -4.46
N VAL A 131 10.77 12.48 -4.31
CA VAL A 131 11.94 12.72 -3.47
C VAL A 131 11.67 13.88 -2.52
N ALA A 132 12.30 13.83 -1.35
CA ALA A 132 12.26 14.92 -0.38
C ALA A 132 13.61 15.15 0.30
N TRP A 133 13.82 16.38 0.75
CA TRP A 133 14.98 16.80 1.54
C TRP A 133 14.53 17.02 2.97
N ASP A 134 15.31 16.63 3.97
CA ASP A 134 15.00 16.86 5.39
C ASP A 134 15.65 18.14 5.95
N ASP A 135 16.55 18.76 5.17
CA ASP A 135 17.32 19.93 5.57
C ASP A 135 17.16 21.10 4.57
N GLU A 136 16.91 22.31 5.09
CA GLU A 136 16.65 23.49 4.26
C GLU A 136 17.92 24.01 3.56
N ASP A 137 19.11 23.83 4.14
CA ASP A 137 20.37 24.24 3.53
C ASP A 137 20.75 23.31 2.36
N VAL A 138 20.55 21.99 2.54
CA VAL A 138 20.73 21.00 1.46
C VAL A 138 19.72 21.28 0.34
N LEU A 139 18.45 21.53 0.68
CA LEU A 139 17.45 21.96 -0.30
C LEU A 139 17.89 23.25 -1.01
N GLY A 140 18.41 24.25 -0.29
CA GLY A 140 18.90 25.51 -0.87
C GLY A 140 19.97 25.28 -1.93
N LYS A 141 20.96 24.42 -1.64
CA LYS A 141 21.99 24.00 -2.61
C LYS A 141 21.39 23.31 -3.83
N PHE A 142 20.36 22.47 -3.62
CA PHE A 142 19.64 21.86 -4.74
C PHE A 142 18.88 22.91 -5.55
N LEU A 143 18.21 23.87 -4.93
CA LEU A 143 17.49 24.94 -5.62
C LEU A 143 18.44 25.81 -6.45
N ASP A 144 19.65 26.11 -5.97
CA ASP A 144 20.62 26.90 -6.73
C ASP A 144 21.17 26.17 -7.95
N THR A 145 21.40 24.85 -7.85
CA THR A 145 22.12 24.07 -8.87
C THR A 145 21.20 23.22 -9.76
N GLY A 146 20.05 22.82 -9.22
CA GLY A 146 19.18 21.77 -9.75
C GLY A 146 19.88 20.42 -9.93
N ASN A 147 20.91 20.11 -9.13
CA ASN A 147 21.69 18.89 -9.24
C ASN A 147 21.58 18.03 -7.96
N GLN A 148 20.85 16.93 -8.05
CA GLN A 148 20.66 16.00 -6.92
C GLN A 148 21.95 15.27 -6.49
N LYS A 149 23.00 15.23 -7.33
CA LYS A 149 24.29 14.64 -6.90
C LYS A 149 25.05 15.55 -5.94
N VAL A 150 24.86 16.86 -6.07
CA VAL A 150 25.50 17.87 -5.22
C VAL A 150 24.73 18.06 -3.91
N ALA A 151 23.40 17.92 -3.97
CA ALA A 151 22.50 18.05 -2.84
C ALA A 151 21.49 16.88 -2.86
N PRO A 152 21.88 15.69 -2.38
CA PRO A 152 21.06 14.49 -2.46
C PRO A 152 19.81 14.59 -1.58
N PRO A 153 18.66 14.06 -2.03
CA PRO A 153 17.46 13.98 -1.20
C PRO A 153 17.64 12.92 -0.10
N ALA A 154 17.07 13.19 1.07
CA ALA A 154 17.09 12.29 2.22
C ALA A 154 15.94 11.27 2.22
N PHE A 155 14.95 11.48 1.36
CA PHE A 155 13.87 10.56 1.09
C PHE A 155 13.79 10.30 -0.41
N ARG A 156 13.72 9.02 -0.77
CA ARG A 156 13.29 8.57 -2.09
C ARG A 156 12.19 7.56 -1.87
N GLU A 157 11.09 7.71 -2.60
CA GLU A 157 10.04 6.71 -2.54
C GLU A 157 10.56 5.36 -3.05
N ASN A 158 9.95 4.28 -2.57
CA ASN A 158 10.10 2.99 -3.20
C ASN A 158 9.02 2.88 -4.30
N LEU A 159 9.44 2.92 -5.56
CA LEU A 159 8.54 2.93 -6.72
C LEU A 159 7.59 1.72 -6.71
N GLU A 160 8.11 0.53 -6.41
CA GLU A 160 7.30 -0.71 -6.32
C GLU A 160 6.26 -0.65 -5.19
N SER A 161 6.58 0.02 -4.08
CA SER A 161 5.63 0.26 -3.00
C SER A 161 4.55 1.23 -3.43
N THR A 162 4.89 2.32 -4.13
CA THR A 162 3.93 3.32 -4.58
C THR A 162 3.00 2.77 -5.66
N LEU A 163 3.48 1.94 -6.58
CA LEU A 163 2.63 1.28 -7.59
C LEU A 163 1.56 0.34 -6.98
N LYS A 164 1.80 -0.17 -5.76
CA LYS A 164 0.86 -1.01 -5.01
C LYS A 164 -0.12 -0.22 -4.14
N ARG A 165 0.04 1.11 -4.06
CA ARG A 165 -0.87 1.98 -3.30
C ARG A 165 -2.08 2.33 -4.15
N GLU A 166 -3.16 2.70 -3.48
CA GLU A 166 -4.34 3.28 -4.13
C GLU A 166 -4.29 4.81 -4.05
N ARG A 167 -5.01 5.50 -4.94
CA ARG A 167 -5.21 6.97 -4.85
C ARG A 167 -5.94 7.42 -3.58
N SER A 168 -6.67 6.50 -2.96
CA SER A 168 -7.31 6.65 -1.65
C SER A 168 -6.29 6.67 -0.49
N THR A 169 -5.02 6.33 -0.76
CA THR A 169 -3.95 6.38 0.25
C THR A 169 -3.83 7.79 0.79
N ARG A 170 -3.71 7.89 2.12
CA ARG A 170 -3.69 9.17 2.83
C ARG A 170 -2.60 10.11 2.27
N PRO A 171 -2.95 11.38 1.97
CA PRO A 171 -2.02 12.33 1.38
C PRO A 171 -0.96 12.77 2.40
N TYR A 172 0.16 13.32 1.92
CA TYR A 172 1.19 13.89 2.80
C TYR A 172 0.73 15.23 3.38
N PRO A 173 0.59 15.35 4.71
CA PRO A 173 0.22 16.61 5.35
C PRO A 173 1.18 17.73 4.98
N VAL A 174 0.66 18.86 4.50
CA VAL A 174 1.48 20.05 4.24
C VAL A 174 1.52 20.91 5.51
N LEU A 175 2.72 21.14 6.03
CA LEU A 175 2.95 22.02 7.17
C LEU A 175 3.03 23.47 6.72
N THR A 176 3.77 23.74 5.64
CA THR A 176 3.86 25.07 5.01
C THR A 176 4.19 24.92 3.53
N SER A 177 4.01 25.99 2.76
CA SER A 177 4.49 26.06 1.38
C SER A 177 4.99 27.45 1.03
N LYS A 178 6.03 27.53 0.19
CA LYS A 178 6.65 28.79 -0.25
C LYS A 178 7.11 28.68 -1.71
N THR A 179 6.95 29.74 -2.49
CA THR A 179 7.55 29.83 -3.82
C THR A 179 9.03 30.16 -3.70
N ARG A 180 9.88 29.41 -4.41
CA ARG A 180 11.33 29.63 -4.51
C ARG A 180 11.79 29.48 -5.95
N LEU A 181 12.94 30.08 -6.27
CA LEU A 181 13.56 29.96 -7.58
C LEU A 181 14.45 28.73 -7.65
N LEU A 182 14.18 27.84 -8.60
CA LEU A 182 15.07 26.78 -9.04
C LEU A 182 15.99 27.33 -10.14
N ARG A 183 17.30 27.11 -9.98
CA ARG A 183 18.39 27.61 -10.85
C ARG A 183 18.31 29.12 -11.08
N LYS A 184 17.83 29.86 -10.08
CA LYS A 184 17.61 31.32 -10.10
C LYS A 184 16.67 31.83 -11.21
N SER A 185 15.95 30.93 -11.89
CA SER A 185 15.18 31.31 -13.09
C SER A 185 13.77 30.72 -13.13
N VAL A 186 13.52 29.57 -12.51
CA VAL A 186 12.22 28.87 -12.57
C VAL A 186 11.53 28.94 -11.23
N GLU A 187 10.38 29.57 -11.15
CA GLU A 187 9.57 29.54 -9.92
C GLU A 187 9.03 28.13 -9.69
N LYS A 188 9.26 27.62 -8.48
CA LYS A 188 8.76 26.33 -8.00
C LYS A 188 8.18 26.51 -6.61
N ARG A 189 7.00 25.95 -6.37
CA ARG A 189 6.46 25.85 -5.02
C ARG A 189 7.19 24.74 -4.26
N VAL A 190 7.68 25.04 -3.07
CA VAL A 190 8.29 24.09 -2.14
C VAL A 190 7.30 23.84 -1.01
N PHE A 191 7.00 22.57 -0.75
CA PHE A 191 6.12 22.13 0.32
C PHE A 191 6.96 21.55 1.46
N ASN A 192 6.81 22.07 2.68
CA ASN A 192 7.21 21.34 3.90
C ASN A 192 6.07 20.39 4.25
N VAL A 193 6.35 19.09 4.31
CA VAL A 193 5.37 18.02 4.47
C VAL A 193 5.78 17.02 5.55
N LEU A 194 4.78 16.31 6.09
CA LEU A 194 5.00 15.14 6.93
C LEU A 194 5.10 13.87 6.07
N LEU A 195 6.20 13.15 6.22
CA LEU A 195 6.54 11.95 5.45
C LEU A 195 6.65 10.73 6.36
N PRO A 196 6.15 9.56 5.94
CA PRO A 196 6.48 8.31 6.60
C PRO A 196 7.97 7.99 6.34
N ALA A 197 8.77 7.97 7.40
CA ALA A 197 10.15 7.52 7.39
C ALA A 197 10.20 5.98 7.46
N ALA A 198 11.15 5.38 6.74
CA ALA A 198 11.35 3.93 6.71
C ALA A 198 11.67 3.39 8.10
N LEU A 199 11.18 2.17 8.37
CA LEU A 199 11.36 1.44 9.62
C LEU A 199 12.84 1.34 9.99
N PRO A 200 13.18 1.48 11.28
CA PRO A 200 14.56 1.52 11.71
C PRO A 200 15.17 0.08 11.70
N PRO A 201 16.51 -0.07 11.74
CA PRO A 201 17.18 -1.38 11.69
C PRO A 201 16.74 -2.37 12.78
N GLU A 202 16.21 -1.88 13.89
CA GLU A 202 15.65 -2.65 14.99
C GLU A 202 14.25 -3.22 14.74
N ALA A 203 13.59 -2.90 13.62
CA ALA A 203 12.29 -3.47 13.28
C ALA A 203 12.40 -5.00 13.11
N LYS A 204 11.46 -5.72 13.72
CA LYS A 204 11.40 -7.18 13.71
C LYS A 204 10.02 -7.67 13.29
N VAL A 205 9.99 -8.77 12.57
CA VAL A 205 8.81 -9.60 12.42
C VAL A 205 8.61 -10.37 13.72
N VAL A 206 7.44 -10.23 14.34
CA VAL A 206 7.06 -10.89 15.59
C VAL A 206 5.97 -11.91 15.30
N ILE A 207 6.23 -13.15 15.67
CA ILE A 207 5.36 -14.30 15.46
C ILE A 207 4.87 -14.74 16.84
N ALA A 208 3.58 -14.51 17.08
CA ALA A 208 2.93 -14.97 18.30
C ALA A 208 2.61 -16.47 18.19
N PRO A 209 3.01 -17.30 19.17
CA PRO A 209 2.60 -18.70 19.22
C PRO A 209 1.07 -18.80 19.33
N LYS A 210 0.49 -19.82 18.69
CA LYS A 210 -0.92 -20.15 18.94
C LYS A 210 -1.09 -20.64 20.38
N GLU A 211 -2.30 -20.55 20.92
CA GLU A 211 -2.61 -21.02 22.27
C GLU A 211 -2.21 -22.51 22.42
N GLY A 212 -1.36 -22.80 23.41
CA GLY A 212 -0.78 -24.14 23.65
C GLY A 212 0.45 -24.51 22.79
N GLU A 213 0.90 -23.66 21.88
CA GLU A 213 2.08 -23.89 21.04
C GLU A 213 3.37 -23.49 21.79
N ASN A 214 4.38 -24.37 21.79
CA ASN A 214 5.66 -24.13 22.46
C ASN A 214 6.74 -23.61 21.49
N LYS A 215 7.86 -23.09 22.04
CA LYS A 215 8.98 -22.53 21.25
C LYS A 215 9.53 -23.51 20.20
N THR A 216 9.61 -24.80 20.53
CA THR A 216 10.11 -25.84 19.63
C THR A 216 9.19 -26.04 18.43
N ALA A 217 7.87 -26.04 18.63
CA ALA A 217 6.89 -26.16 17.57
C ALA A 217 6.93 -24.95 16.61
N VAL A 218 7.01 -23.73 17.15
CA VAL A 218 7.16 -22.50 16.35
C VAL A 218 8.45 -22.55 15.53
N THR A 219 9.57 -22.94 16.14
CA THR A 219 10.86 -23.04 15.47
C THR A 219 10.81 -24.06 14.32
N ALA A 220 10.24 -25.24 14.54
CA ALA A 220 10.11 -26.26 13.50
C ALA A 220 9.21 -25.81 12.34
N LYS A 221 8.15 -25.05 12.63
CA LYS A 221 7.25 -24.49 11.61
C LYS A 221 7.96 -23.42 10.76
N LEU A 222 8.73 -22.55 11.41
CA LEU A 222 9.54 -21.52 10.73
C LEU A 222 10.65 -22.15 9.91
N ASP A 223 11.38 -23.11 10.46
CA ASP A 223 12.43 -23.87 9.77
C ASP A 223 11.90 -24.52 8.51
N LYS A 224 10.80 -25.29 8.64
CA LYS A 224 10.13 -25.86 7.49
C LYS A 224 9.74 -24.79 6.47
N THR A 225 9.07 -23.71 6.90
CA THR A 225 8.55 -22.68 5.97
C THR A 225 9.65 -21.92 5.23
N MET A 226 10.80 -21.66 5.87
CA MET A 226 11.89 -20.85 5.33
C MET A 226 12.89 -21.67 4.52
N THR A 227 13.03 -22.97 4.80
CA THR A 227 14.03 -23.83 4.16
C THR A 227 13.47 -24.78 3.10
N SER A 228 12.14 -24.94 3.00
CA SER A 228 11.50 -25.83 2.01
C SER A 228 11.25 -25.17 0.65
N ALA A 229 11.08 -26.01 -0.38
CA ALA A 229 10.55 -25.61 -1.68
C ALA A 229 9.55 -26.62 -2.23
N THR A 230 8.50 -26.13 -2.87
CA THR A 230 7.54 -26.93 -3.62
C THR A 230 7.67 -26.60 -5.10
N PHE A 231 7.92 -27.62 -5.90
CA PHE A 231 7.95 -27.55 -7.35
C PHE A 231 6.69 -28.18 -7.93
N VAL A 232 6.08 -27.53 -8.91
CA VAL A 232 5.02 -28.13 -9.72
C VAL A 232 5.47 -28.12 -11.17
N ILE A 233 5.53 -29.30 -11.78
CA ILE A 233 6.00 -29.44 -13.15
C ILE A 233 4.79 -29.56 -14.06
N ALA A 234 4.51 -28.50 -14.83
CA ALA A 234 3.59 -28.54 -15.96
C ALA A 234 4.35 -29.18 -17.14
N PHE A 235 4.02 -30.43 -17.45
CA PHE A 235 4.82 -31.27 -18.33
C PHE A 235 3.99 -31.72 -19.53
N ASP A 236 4.46 -31.40 -20.73
CA ASP A 236 3.94 -31.94 -21.98
C ASP A 236 4.05 -33.47 -21.97
N ALA A 237 2.91 -34.14 -22.02
CA ALA A 237 2.78 -35.59 -21.95
C ALA A 237 2.36 -36.20 -23.29
N THR A 238 2.71 -35.56 -24.41
CA THR A 238 2.60 -36.17 -25.75
C THR A 238 3.61 -37.31 -25.94
N ALA A 239 3.41 -38.16 -26.95
CA ALA A 239 4.28 -39.31 -27.21
C ALA A 239 5.76 -38.92 -27.43
N SER A 240 6.00 -37.73 -28.00
CA SER A 240 7.34 -37.19 -28.29
C SER A 240 8.20 -36.95 -27.03
N MET A 241 7.57 -36.85 -25.86
CA MET A 241 8.22 -36.47 -24.60
C MET A 241 8.71 -37.66 -23.76
N SER A 242 8.45 -38.91 -24.17
CA SER A 242 8.77 -40.12 -23.37
C SER A 242 10.25 -40.22 -22.97
N ASP A 243 11.17 -40.00 -23.91
CA ASP A 243 12.60 -40.12 -23.62
C ASP A 243 13.14 -38.93 -22.84
N PHE A 244 12.65 -37.72 -23.12
CA PHE A 244 12.96 -36.53 -22.32
C PHE A 244 12.52 -36.71 -20.86
N ALA A 245 11.34 -37.28 -20.63
CA ALA A 245 10.80 -37.56 -19.31
C ALA A 245 11.61 -38.59 -18.51
N LYS A 246 12.12 -39.64 -19.16
CA LYS A 246 12.99 -40.64 -18.51
C LYS A 246 14.32 -40.02 -18.08
N GLU A 247 14.94 -39.24 -18.97
CA GLU A 247 16.23 -38.60 -18.70
C GLU A 247 16.09 -37.52 -17.62
N ILE A 248 15.09 -36.64 -17.70
CA ILE A 248 14.88 -35.61 -16.67
C ILE A 248 14.54 -36.22 -15.30
N ALA A 249 13.79 -37.33 -15.24
CA ALA A 249 13.53 -38.01 -13.97
C ALA A 249 14.81 -38.58 -13.34
N ARG A 250 15.71 -39.12 -14.17
CA ARG A 250 17.03 -39.61 -13.73
C ARG A 250 17.89 -38.46 -13.22
N ASP A 251 17.97 -37.36 -13.98
CA ASP A 251 18.81 -36.22 -13.63
C ASP A 251 18.31 -35.49 -12.38
N ILE A 252 16.98 -35.32 -12.23
CA ILE A 252 16.39 -34.78 -11.00
C ILE A 252 16.76 -35.65 -9.81
N LYS A 253 16.62 -36.98 -9.93
CA LYS A 253 16.97 -37.90 -8.84
C LYS A 253 18.45 -37.76 -8.45
N VAL A 254 19.36 -37.81 -9.43
CA VAL A 254 20.81 -37.68 -9.19
C VAL A 254 21.16 -36.34 -8.56
N ALA A 255 20.59 -35.24 -9.07
CA ALA A 255 20.87 -33.90 -8.57
C ALA A 255 20.40 -33.74 -7.12
N PHE A 256 19.21 -34.24 -6.77
CA PHE A 256 18.70 -34.17 -5.40
C PHE A 256 19.39 -35.14 -4.45
N ASP A 257 19.78 -36.35 -4.89
CA ASP A 257 20.57 -37.30 -4.08
C ASP A 257 21.95 -36.74 -3.70
N SER A 258 22.48 -35.79 -4.48
CA SER A 258 23.73 -35.08 -4.17
C SER A 258 23.59 -33.98 -3.10
N LEU A 259 22.36 -33.58 -2.77
CA LEU A 259 22.09 -32.59 -1.74
C LEU A 259 22.10 -33.21 -0.34
N PRO A 260 22.43 -32.45 0.71
CA PRO A 260 22.33 -32.94 2.09
C PRO A 260 20.91 -33.46 2.40
N PRO A 261 20.76 -34.60 3.11
CA PRO A 261 19.46 -35.25 3.32
C PRO A 261 18.39 -34.35 3.93
N GLU A 262 18.79 -33.39 4.77
CA GLU A 262 17.90 -32.43 5.40
C GLU A 262 17.38 -31.36 4.42
N VAL A 263 18.10 -31.07 3.33
CA VAL A 263 17.68 -30.18 2.24
C VAL A 263 16.68 -30.92 1.35
N THR A 264 16.99 -32.16 0.98
CA THR A 264 16.11 -33.00 0.15
C THR A 264 14.76 -33.26 0.80
N LYS A 265 14.72 -33.48 2.12
CA LYS A 265 13.46 -33.66 2.89
C LYS A 265 12.57 -32.42 2.92
N GLY A 266 13.13 -31.23 2.68
CA GLY A 266 12.38 -29.98 2.57
C GLY A 266 11.74 -29.77 1.19
N SER A 267 11.91 -30.68 0.24
CA SER A 267 11.43 -30.53 -1.14
C SER A 267 10.24 -31.42 -1.45
N SER A 268 9.27 -30.85 -2.16
CA SER A 268 8.14 -31.60 -2.72
C SER A 268 7.99 -31.30 -4.21
N ILE A 269 7.59 -32.30 -4.99
CA ILE A 269 7.37 -32.15 -6.44
C ILE A 269 5.98 -32.70 -6.79
N GLY A 270 5.17 -31.88 -7.47
CA GLY A 270 3.90 -32.26 -8.09
C GLY A 270 3.96 -32.14 -9.62
N PHE A 271 2.91 -32.61 -10.30
CA PHE A 271 2.83 -32.58 -11.76
C PHE A 271 1.45 -32.13 -12.25
N VAL A 272 1.45 -31.40 -13.36
CA VAL A 272 0.32 -31.24 -14.27
C VAL A 272 0.79 -31.77 -15.61
N PHE A 273 0.49 -33.04 -15.88
CA PHE A 273 0.71 -33.59 -17.22
C PHE A 273 -0.41 -33.10 -18.11
N PHE A 274 -0.07 -32.49 -19.24
CA PHE A 274 -1.06 -32.01 -20.21
C PHE A 274 -0.77 -32.56 -21.59
N ARG A 275 -1.82 -32.72 -22.39
CA ARG A 275 -1.76 -33.16 -23.79
C ARG A 275 -2.58 -32.21 -24.67
N ASP A 276 -3.02 -32.66 -25.84
CA ASP A 276 -3.81 -31.84 -26.75
C ASP A 276 -5.29 -31.78 -26.34
N GLU A 277 -6.02 -30.81 -26.89
CA GLU A 277 -7.44 -30.56 -26.60
C GLU A 277 -8.38 -31.67 -27.10
N ASP A 278 -7.91 -32.49 -28.04
CA ASP A 278 -8.67 -33.57 -28.68
C ASP A 278 -8.34 -34.96 -28.11
N ASP A 279 -7.36 -35.07 -27.21
CA ASP A 279 -7.02 -36.33 -26.55
C ASP A 279 -8.10 -36.77 -25.54
N ASP A 280 -8.28 -38.09 -25.36
CA ASP A 280 -9.25 -38.65 -24.41
C ASP A 280 -8.91 -38.28 -22.95
N GLU A 281 -7.63 -38.26 -22.61
CA GLU A 281 -7.12 -37.80 -21.32
C GLU A 281 -6.21 -36.59 -21.56
N LYS A 282 -6.78 -35.41 -21.33
CA LYS A 282 -6.17 -34.11 -21.64
C LYS A 282 -5.25 -33.59 -20.56
N VAL A 283 -5.54 -33.95 -19.30
CA VAL A 283 -4.79 -33.51 -18.13
C VAL A 283 -4.76 -34.55 -17.02
N VAL A 284 -3.60 -34.75 -16.40
CA VAL A 284 -3.41 -35.57 -15.21
C VAL A 284 -2.69 -34.77 -14.14
N ILE A 285 -3.28 -34.69 -12.95
CA ILE A 285 -2.76 -33.89 -11.84
C ILE A 285 -2.24 -34.80 -10.74
N VAL A 286 -0.95 -34.66 -10.43
CA VAL A 286 -0.28 -35.37 -9.34
C VAL A 286 0.06 -34.37 -8.24
N LYS A 287 -0.47 -34.60 -7.04
CA LYS A 287 -0.20 -33.74 -5.87
C LYS A 287 1.28 -33.76 -5.49
N PRO A 288 1.82 -32.67 -4.91
CA PRO A 288 3.19 -32.63 -4.46
C PRO A 288 3.52 -33.76 -3.47
N GLN A 289 4.54 -34.54 -3.80
CA GLN A 289 5.02 -35.67 -3.02
C GLN A 289 6.54 -35.58 -2.84
N THR A 290 7.14 -36.53 -2.13
CA THR A 290 8.60 -36.54 -1.93
C THR A 290 9.33 -36.62 -3.27
N VAL A 291 10.54 -36.08 -3.36
CA VAL A 291 11.34 -36.12 -4.60
C VAL A 291 11.52 -37.56 -5.12
N ALA A 292 11.68 -38.53 -4.22
CA ALA A 292 11.80 -39.94 -4.60
C ALA A 292 10.51 -40.48 -5.25
N ASP A 293 9.34 -40.16 -4.66
CA ASP A 293 8.05 -40.59 -5.21
C ASP A 293 7.72 -39.86 -6.52
N ALA A 294 8.09 -38.58 -6.62
CA ALA A 294 7.88 -37.77 -7.81
C ALA A 294 8.72 -38.21 -9.00
N THR A 295 10.00 -38.52 -8.79
CA THR A 295 10.88 -39.06 -9.84
C THR A 295 10.40 -40.43 -10.30
N LYS A 296 9.90 -41.26 -9.37
CA LYS A 296 9.23 -42.53 -9.71
C LYS A 296 7.95 -42.30 -10.53
N ALA A 297 7.10 -41.36 -10.13
CA ALA A 297 5.87 -41.03 -10.85
C ALA A 297 6.16 -40.55 -12.28
N LEU A 298 7.20 -39.74 -12.48
CA LEU A 298 7.61 -39.29 -13.81
C LEU A 298 8.17 -40.44 -14.67
N GLN A 299 8.97 -41.34 -14.09
CA GLN A 299 9.44 -42.56 -14.78
C GLN A 299 8.29 -43.48 -15.17
N GLU A 300 7.31 -43.65 -14.27
CA GLU A 300 6.13 -44.45 -14.53
C GLU A 300 5.25 -43.81 -15.61
N ALA A 301 5.08 -42.47 -15.60
CA ALA A 301 4.37 -41.75 -16.64
C ALA A 301 5.03 -41.98 -18.03
N ALA A 302 6.35 -41.92 -18.09
CA ALA A 302 7.08 -42.18 -19.33
C ALA A 302 7.03 -43.64 -19.82
N SER A 303 6.79 -44.61 -18.92
CA SER A 303 6.89 -46.05 -19.20
C SER A 303 5.55 -46.77 -19.33
N LYS A 304 4.48 -46.28 -18.70
CA LYS A 304 3.14 -46.93 -18.66
C LYS A 304 2.17 -46.42 -19.72
N GLY A 305 2.68 -45.76 -20.77
CA GLY A 305 1.82 -45.20 -21.82
C GLY A 305 1.01 -43.98 -21.38
N TYR A 306 1.42 -43.26 -20.33
CA TYR A 306 0.84 -41.93 -20.06
C TYR A 306 1.36 -40.85 -21.00
N MET A 307 2.45 -41.12 -21.72
CA MET A 307 2.94 -40.22 -22.78
C MET A 307 2.46 -40.77 -24.11
N GLN A 308 1.29 -40.29 -24.53
CA GLN A 308 0.53 -40.75 -25.69
C GLN A 308 -0.16 -39.55 -26.34
N GLY A 309 -0.75 -39.76 -27.52
CA GLY A 309 -1.40 -38.68 -28.25
C GLY A 309 -0.42 -37.64 -28.79
N GLY A 310 -0.99 -36.51 -29.22
CA GLY A 310 -0.31 -35.45 -29.95
C GLY A 310 -0.74 -35.38 -31.43
N GLY A 311 -0.67 -34.17 -31.97
CA GLY A 311 -1.01 -33.83 -33.36
C GLY A 311 -0.22 -32.62 -33.85
N ASP A 312 -0.54 -32.10 -35.04
CA ASP A 312 0.10 -30.91 -35.62
C ASP A 312 -0.32 -29.59 -34.94
N ALA A 313 -1.22 -29.64 -33.94
CA ALA A 313 -1.77 -28.48 -33.29
C ALA A 313 -0.92 -28.08 -32.07
N ALA A 314 -0.62 -26.78 -31.96
CA ALA A 314 0.17 -26.25 -30.85
C ALA A 314 -0.45 -26.56 -29.48
N GLU A 315 0.38 -26.87 -28.48
CA GLU A 315 -0.07 -27.41 -27.22
C GLU A 315 -0.49 -26.32 -26.20
N PRO A 316 -1.46 -26.60 -25.31
CA PRO A 316 -2.04 -25.62 -24.38
C PRO A 316 -1.25 -25.49 -23.08
N VAL A 317 0.06 -25.20 -23.16
CA VAL A 317 0.93 -25.05 -21.95
C VAL A 317 0.44 -23.98 -20.97
N LEU A 318 -0.20 -22.92 -21.47
CA LEU A 318 -0.76 -21.85 -20.62
C LEU A 318 -1.90 -22.35 -19.73
N ASP A 319 -2.73 -23.25 -20.23
CA ASP A 319 -3.78 -23.88 -19.43
C ASP A 319 -3.16 -24.70 -18.31
N ALA A 320 -2.11 -25.48 -18.61
CA ALA A 320 -1.40 -26.29 -17.62
C ALA A 320 -0.72 -25.45 -16.53
N VAL A 321 -0.11 -24.32 -16.92
CA VAL A 321 0.50 -23.37 -15.98
C VAL A 321 -0.57 -22.69 -15.12
N TYR A 322 -1.72 -22.31 -15.70
CA TYR A 322 -2.86 -21.78 -14.95
C TYR A 322 -3.41 -22.80 -13.94
N LEU A 323 -3.53 -24.06 -14.34
CA LEU A 323 -3.95 -25.16 -13.46
C LEU A 323 -2.94 -25.37 -12.32
N ALA A 324 -1.65 -25.35 -12.63
CA ALA A 324 -0.58 -25.43 -11.64
C ALA A 324 -0.64 -24.26 -10.64
N HIS A 325 -1.05 -23.06 -11.10
CA HIS A 325 -1.26 -21.93 -10.22
C HIS A 325 -2.46 -22.12 -9.28
N ASN A 326 -3.59 -22.61 -9.78
CA ASN A 326 -4.88 -22.49 -9.09
C ASN A 326 -5.39 -23.77 -8.41
N ILE A 327 -4.90 -24.95 -8.78
CA ILE A 327 -5.40 -26.23 -8.25
C ILE A 327 -4.63 -26.69 -7.03
N PHE A 328 -3.32 -26.42 -6.99
CA PHE A 328 -2.54 -26.77 -5.83
C PHE A 328 -2.85 -25.79 -4.71
N ASP A 329 -3.16 -26.34 -3.54
CA ASP A 329 -3.29 -25.54 -2.34
C ASP A 329 -1.89 -25.13 -1.89
N TRP A 330 -1.42 -24.02 -2.46
CA TRP A 330 -0.17 -23.39 -2.09
C TRP A 330 -0.15 -22.94 -0.63
N SER A 331 -1.28 -22.98 0.12
CA SER A 331 -1.43 -22.51 1.50
C SER A 331 -1.60 -23.61 2.56
N ALA A 332 -2.05 -24.81 2.21
CA ALA A 332 -2.16 -25.92 3.16
C ALA A 332 -0.81 -26.60 3.42
N GLY A 333 -0.54 -26.86 4.71
CA GLY A 333 0.73 -27.43 5.19
C GLY A 333 1.21 -28.71 4.48
N HIS A 334 2.49 -29.04 4.67
CA HIS A 334 3.25 -30.12 4.00
C HIS A 334 3.36 -30.01 2.46
N GLN A 335 2.45 -29.33 1.76
CA GLN A 335 2.50 -29.14 0.30
C GLN A 335 2.67 -27.68 -0.12
N GLY A 336 2.22 -26.70 0.67
CA GLY A 336 2.27 -25.26 0.31
C GLY A 336 3.27 -24.39 1.09
N SER A 337 3.79 -24.87 2.22
CA SER A 337 4.78 -24.09 3.01
C SER A 337 6.15 -24.18 2.34
N GLY A 338 6.65 -23.09 1.74
CA GLY A 338 7.98 -23.05 1.13
C GLY A 338 8.09 -22.10 -0.06
N ARG A 339 9.26 -22.06 -0.69
CA ARG A 339 9.44 -21.38 -1.98
C ARG A 339 8.62 -22.11 -3.04
N ARG A 340 7.92 -21.37 -3.89
CA ARG A 340 6.99 -21.94 -4.88
C ARG A 340 7.54 -21.74 -6.28
N VAL A 341 7.67 -22.82 -7.02
CA VAL A 341 8.25 -22.81 -8.36
C VAL A 341 7.38 -23.66 -9.28
N ILE A 342 7.03 -23.11 -10.44
CA ILE A 342 6.46 -23.88 -11.53
C ILE A 342 7.55 -24.13 -12.56
N LEU A 343 7.67 -25.37 -13.03
CA LEU A 343 8.49 -25.73 -14.18
C LEU A 343 7.56 -26.04 -15.35
N ALA A 344 7.55 -25.23 -16.39
CA ALA A 344 6.79 -25.49 -17.62
C ALA A 344 7.72 -26.11 -18.67
N VAL A 345 7.41 -27.33 -19.09
CA VAL A 345 8.19 -28.08 -20.09
C VAL A 345 7.32 -28.32 -21.30
N LEU A 346 7.78 -27.88 -22.47
CA LEU A 346 7.06 -27.99 -23.73
C LEU A 346 8.02 -28.26 -24.89
N ASN A 347 7.61 -29.09 -25.85
CA ASN A 347 8.47 -29.57 -26.92
C ASN A 347 8.52 -28.67 -28.17
N ASP A 348 7.36 -28.35 -28.77
CA ASP A 348 7.30 -27.84 -30.16
C ASP A 348 6.63 -26.45 -30.30
N ASP A 349 5.32 -26.32 -30.10
CA ASP A 349 4.63 -25.02 -30.22
C ASP A 349 3.67 -24.77 -29.05
N ALA A 350 3.35 -23.51 -28.81
CA ALA A 350 2.43 -23.10 -27.76
C ALA A 350 1.18 -22.43 -28.35
N LYS A 351 0.01 -22.66 -27.74
CA LYS A 351 -1.12 -21.75 -27.95
C LYS A 351 -0.74 -20.35 -27.44
N PRO A 352 -1.08 -19.27 -28.17
CA PRO A 352 -0.73 -17.90 -27.77
C PRO A 352 -1.55 -17.41 -26.57
N GLN A 353 -2.68 -18.05 -26.26
CA GLN A 353 -3.56 -17.75 -25.13
C GLN A 353 -4.13 -19.04 -24.55
N THR A 354 -4.66 -18.98 -23.33
CA THR A 354 -5.39 -20.11 -22.74
C THR A 354 -6.61 -20.47 -23.59
N THR A 355 -6.89 -21.76 -23.73
CA THR A 355 -8.01 -22.26 -24.52
C THR A 355 -9.20 -22.65 -23.66
N GLY A 356 -8.97 -23.03 -22.39
CA GLY A 356 -10.03 -23.51 -21.50
C GLY A 356 -10.52 -24.92 -21.86
N LYS A 357 -9.80 -25.64 -22.73
CA LYS A 357 -10.28 -26.88 -23.35
C LYS A 357 -9.68 -28.16 -22.76
N ILE A 358 -8.54 -28.06 -22.08
CA ILE A 358 -7.98 -29.21 -21.35
C ILE A 358 -8.59 -29.38 -19.96
N ASP A 359 -9.14 -28.31 -19.37
CA ASP A 359 -9.86 -28.33 -18.09
C ASP A 359 -10.81 -27.13 -17.97
N ASN A 360 -12.06 -27.39 -17.56
CA ASN A 360 -13.12 -26.38 -17.45
C ASN A 360 -12.85 -25.29 -16.40
N ARG A 361 -11.85 -25.47 -15.52
CA ARG A 361 -11.44 -24.46 -14.53
C ARG A 361 -10.55 -23.37 -15.12
N VAL A 362 -10.02 -23.58 -16.33
CA VAL A 362 -9.18 -22.59 -17.01
C VAL A 362 -10.07 -21.62 -17.78
N PRO A 363 -10.01 -20.31 -17.50
CA PRO A 363 -10.69 -19.32 -18.31
C PRO A 363 -10.00 -19.19 -19.67
N PRO A 364 -10.74 -19.22 -20.79
CA PRO A 364 -10.17 -19.03 -22.12
C PRO A 364 -9.77 -17.57 -22.36
N GLY A 365 -8.78 -17.35 -23.23
CA GLY A 365 -8.37 -16.03 -23.73
C GLY A 365 -7.41 -15.25 -22.82
N LEU A 366 -6.80 -15.88 -21.81
CA LEU A 366 -5.73 -15.25 -21.04
C LEU A 366 -4.41 -15.32 -21.80
N ASP A 367 -3.74 -14.17 -21.93
CA ASP A 367 -2.41 -14.10 -22.51
C ASP A 367 -1.30 -14.48 -21.49
N PRO A 368 -0.07 -14.77 -21.96
CA PRO A 368 1.04 -15.15 -21.09
C PRO A 368 1.41 -14.06 -20.06
N ALA A 369 1.30 -12.79 -20.41
CA ALA A 369 1.66 -11.67 -19.53
C ALA A 369 0.68 -11.57 -18.35
N ARG A 370 -0.61 -11.80 -18.59
CA ARG A 370 -1.64 -11.85 -17.56
C ARG A 370 -1.40 -12.98 -16.58
N ILE A 371 -1.14 -14.19 -17.08
CA ILE A 371 -0.83 -15.36 -16.23
C ILE A 371 0.46 -15.13 -15.44
N ALA A 372 1.51 -14.62 -16.09
CA ALA A 372 2.77 -14.33 -15.42
C ALA A 372 2.64 -13.24 -14.35
N GLY A 373 1.81 -12.22 -14.60
CA GLY A 373 1.50 -11.18 -13.60
C GLY A 373 0.78 -11.74 -12.37
N ASP A 374 -0.18 -12.65 -12.57
CA ASP A 374 -0.90 -13.31 -11.47
C ASP A 374 0.01 -14.27 -10.66
N LEU A 375 0.93 -14.97 -11.35
CA LEU A 375 1.97 -15.79 -10.73
C LEU A 375 2.96 -14.96 -9.92
N LEU A 376 3.42 -13.83 -10.47
CA LEU A 376 4.31 -12.88 -9.78
C LEU A 376 3.62 -12.31 -8.53
N ALA A 377 2.36 -11.89 -8.63
CA ALA A 377 1.57 -11.41 -7.50
C ALA A 377 1.41 -12.50 -6.42
N SER A 378 1.31 -13.75 -6.85
CA SER A 378 1.27 -14.91 -5.96
C SER A 378 2.63 -15.30 -5.41
N GLY A 379 3.74 -14.70 -5.86
CA GLY A 379 5.10 -15.05 -5.46
C GLY A 379 5.55 -16.42 -5.95
N ILE A 380 5.12 -16.82 -7.14
CA ILE A 380 5.49 -18.08 -7.81
C ILE A 380 6.45 -17.75 -8.95
N GLN A 381 7.64 -18.35 -8.89
CA GLN A 381 8.65 -18.23 -9.95
C GLN A 381 8.41 -19.30 -11.01
N VAL A 382 8.58 -18.98 -12.30
CA VAL A 382 8.42 -19.94 -13.39
C VAL A 382 9.75 -20.21 -14.07
N ILE A 383 10.15 -21.47 -14.11
CA ILE A 383 11.23 -21.95 -14.98
C ILE A 383 10.55 -22.52 -16.21
N THR A 384 10.97 -22.12 -17.41
CA THR A 384 10.43 -22.67 -18.65
C THR A 384 11.51 -23.42 -19.41
N VAL A 385 11.13 -24.49 -20.09
CA VAL A 385 12.05 -25.40 -20.77
C VAL A 385 11.51 -25.70 -22.16
N GLN A 386 12.34 -25.42 -23.16
CA GLN A 386 12.16 -25.95 -24.50
C GLN A 386 12.77 -27.35 -24.55
N ALA A 387 11.92 -28.36 -24.73
CA ALA A 387 12.31 -29.77 -24.65
C ALA A 387 12.78 -30.39 -25.96
N GLY A 388 12.70 -29.65 -27.08
CA GLY A 388 13.13 -30.13 -28.39
C GLY A 388 13.67 -29.03 -29.31
N PRO A 389 14.18 -29.44 -30.50
CA PRO A 389 14.83 -28.55 -31.45
C PRO A 389 13.87 -27.61 -32.19
N ASN A 390 12.59 -27.97 -32.23
CA ASN A 390 11.58 -27.16 -32.87
C ASN A 390 11.15 -26.02 -31.93
N ALA A 391 10.80 -24.88 -32.53
CA ALA A 391 10.24 -23.74 -31.84
C ALA A 391 9.20 -23.12 -32.75
N GLY A 392 7.95 -23.56 -32.61
CA GLY A 392 6.82 -22.91 -33.25
C GLY A 392 6.75 -21.42 -32.88
N SER A 393 5.99 -20.67 -33.68
CA SER A 393 6.00 -19.20 -33.64
C SER A 393 5.70 -18.59 -32.27
N ASN A 394 4.98 -19.32 -31.41
CA ASN A 394 4.57 -18.84 -30.08
C ASN A 394 5.37 -19.47 -28.94
N LEU A 395 6.13 -20.56 -29.17
CA LEU A 395 6.85 -21.27 -28.11
C LEU A 395 7.76 -20.33 -27.32
N VAL A 396 8.74 -19.73 -28.01
CA VAL A 396 9.74 -18.87 -27.37
C VAL A 396 9.11 -17.63 -26.74
N PRO A 397 8.21 -16.87 -27.42
CA PRO A 397 7.51 -15.75 -26.80
C PRO A 397 6.75 -16.13 -25.52
N VAL A 398 5.98 -17.23 -25.53
CA VAL A 398 5.19 -17.68 -24.38
C VAL A 398 6.10 -18.08 -23.22
N LEU A 399 7.07 -18.96 -23.46
CA LEU A 399 7.97 -19.47 -22.42
C LEU A 399 8.87 -18.38 -21.85
N THR A 400 9.34 -17.45 -22.68
CA THR A 400 10.15 -16.31 -22.24
C THR A 400 9.32 -15.35 -21.39
N THR A 401 8.10 -15.01 -21.81
CA THR A 401 7.21 -14.11 -21.06
C THR A 401 6.91 -14.66 -19.67
N LEU A 402 6.58 -15.95 -19.56
CA LEU A 402 6.32 -16.61 -18.27
C LEU A 402 7.55 -16.59 -17.36
N ALA A 403 8.73 -16.93 -17.90
CA ALA A 403 9.97 -16.96 -17.13
C ALA A 403 10.42 -15.56 -16.69
N GLU A 404 10.60 -14.62 -17.63
CA GLU A 404 11.20 -13.31 -17.34
C GLU A 404 10.32 -12.46 -16.44
N THR A 405 9.00 -12.43 -16.67
CA THR A 405 8.05 -11.64 -15.86
C THR A 405 8.01 -12.12 -14.41
N THR A 406 8.26 -13.40 -14.15
CA THR A 406 8.27 -13.97 -12.79
C THR A 406 9.66 -14.00 -12.15
N GLY A 407 10.68 -13.42 -12.80
CA GLY A 407 12.08 -13.46 -12.35
C GLY A 407 12.71 -14.86 -12.44
N GLY A 408 12.13 -15.73 -13.26
CA GLY A 408 12.52 -17.10 -13.54
C GLY A 408 13.63 -17.24 -14.58
N THR A 409 13.68 -18.40 -15.24
CA THR A 409 14.71 -18.68 -16.25
C THR A 409 14.10 -19.51 -17.37
N PHE A 410 14.40 -19.11 -18.61
CA PHE A 410 14.12 -19.92 -19.79
C PHE A 410 15.34 -20.77 -20.14
N VAL A 411 15.17 -22.09 -20.16
CA VAL A 411 16.16 -23.07 -20.58
C VAL A 411 15.89 -23.43 -22.04
N GLU A 412 16.66 -22.80 -22.93
CA GLU A 412 16.53 -22.99 -24.37
C GLU A 412 17.20 -24.29 -24.86
N TRP A 413 16.59 -24.93 -25.87
CA TRP A 413 17.19 -26.08 -26.52
C TRP A 413 18.49 -25.73 -27.26
N GLY A 414 18.66 -24.54 -27.86
CA GLY A 414 19.90 -24.13 -28.53
C GLY A 414 20.28 -24.94 -29.79
N LYS A 415 21.53 -24.81 -30.29
CA LYS A 415 21.99 -25.45 -31.55
C LYS A 415 22.36 -26.94 -31.34
N GLY A 416 21.96 -27.81 -32.29
CA GLY A 416 21.71 -29.26 -32.13
C GLY A 416 22.87 -30.26 -31.97
N GLY A 417 22.50 -31.51 -31.66
CA GLY A 417 23.33 -32.72 -31.49
C GLY A 417 22.69 -33.76 -30.53
N ASP A 418 23.05 -35.05 -30.64
CA ASP A 418 22.43 -36.17 -29.88
C ASP A 418 22.58 -36.09 -28.35
N GLU A 419 23.53 -35.28 -27.85
CA GLU A 419 23.72 -35.03 -26.42
C GLU A 419 22.85 -33.91 -25.85
N ARG A 420 22.06 -33.22 -26.68
CA ARG A 420 21.40 -31.98 -26.25
C ARG A 420 20.29 -32.22 -25.23
N THR A 421 19.51 -33.29 -25.39
CA THR A 421 18.53 -33.73 -24.38
C THR A 421 19.19 -33.82 -23.01
N LYS A 422 20.30 -34.57 -22.90
CA LYS A 422 21.05 -34.74 -21.63
C LYS A 422 21.54 -33.43 -21.06
N LYS A 423 21.97 -32.48 -21.90
CA LYS A 423 22.42 -31.15 -21.44
C LYS A 423 21.26 -30.32 -20.90
N VAL A 424 20.11 -30.35 -21.56
CA VAL A 424 18.91 -29.62 -21.13
C VAL A 424 18.33 -30.23 -19.86
N THR A 425 18.16 -31.56 -19.80
CA THR A 425 17.65 -32.24 -18.60
C THR A 425 18.58 -32.07 -17.40
N ALA A 426 19.90 -32.14 -17.60
CA ALA A 426 20.89 -31.87 -16.55
C ALA A 426 20.85 -30.40 -16.11
N ALA A 427 20.68 -29.44 -17.03
CA ALA A 427 20.55 -28.03 -16.70
C ALA A 427 19.29 -27.75 -15.86
N VAL A 428 18.16 -28.38 -16.21
CA VAL A 428 16.91 -28.28 -15.44
C VAL A 428 17.08 -28.87 -14.04
N ALA A 429 17.61 -30.09 -13.95
CA ALA A 429 17.87 -30.73 -12.67
C ALA A 429 18.83 -29.91 -11.78
N ALA A 430 19.89 -29.36 -12.37
CA ALA A 430 20.82 -28.48 -11.68
C ALA A 430 20.15 -27.19 -11.20
N GLN A 431 19.24 -26.60 -11.99
CA GLN A 431 18.50 -25.41 -11.61
C GLN A 431 17.55 -25.67 -10.43
N LEU A 432 16.83 -26.79 -10.44
CA LEU A 432 15.96 -27.20 -9.33
C LEU A 432 16.77 -27.45 -8.05
N ALA A 433 17.87 -28.21 -8.15
CA ALA A 433 18.75 -28.50 -7.01
C ALA A 433 19.42 -27.23 -6.47
N THR A 434 19.86 -26.32 -7.35
CA THR A 434 20.45 -25.02 -6.98
C THR A 434 19.43 -24.14 -6.29
N THR A 435 18.20 -24.05 -6.81
CA THR A 435 17.11 -23.30 -6.20
C THR A 435 16.81 -23.82 -4.81
N MET A 436 16.76 -25.14 -4.64
CA MET A 436 16.52 -25.75 -3.34
C MET A 436 17.66 -25.49 -2.36
N LYS A 437 18.91 -25.69 -2.78
CA LYS A 437 20.09 -25.43 -1.95
C LYS A 437 20.14 -23.98 -1.49
N LYS A 438 19.97 -23.03 -2.42
CA LYS A 438 19.93 -21.60 -2.13
C LYS A 438 18.81 -21.26 -1.13
N THR A 439 17.62 -21.83 -1.32
CA THR A 439 16.48 -21.63 -0.41
C THR A 439 16.77 -22.13 0.99
N ALA A 440 17.37 -23.31 1.14
CA ALA A 440 17.75 -23.85 2.43
C ALA A 440 18.87 -23.01 3.11
N GLU A 441 19.88 -22.58 2.35
CA GLU A 441 20.97 -21.75 2.86
C GLU A 441 20.48 -20.36 3.30
N GLU A 442 19.66 -19.69 2.49
CA GLU A 442 19.03 -18.41 2.82
C GLU A 442 18.14 -18.55 4.06
N GLY A 443 17.26 -19.55 4.10
CA GLY A 443 16.38 -19.81 5.23
C GLY A 443 17.14 -20.05 6.53
N ARG A 444 18.19 -20.88 6.51
CA ARG A 444 19.04 -21.12 7.69
C ARG A 444 19.77 -19.86 8.15
N LYS A 445 20.27 -19.06 7.20
CA LYS A 445 20.94 -17.79 7.50
C LYS A 445 19.97 -16.83 8.18
N ASP A 446 18.75 -16.68 7.67
CA ASP A 446 17.75 -15.79 8.25
C ASP A 446 17.30 -16.27 9.62
N LEU A 447 17.06 -17.58 9.76
CA LEU A 447 16.67 -18.20 11.03
C LEU A 447 17.80 -18.21 12.07
N SER A 448 19.06 -18.07 11.68
CA SER A 448 20.16 -17.84 12.63
C SER A 448 20.01 -16.51 13.40
N LYS A 449 19.15 -15.60 12.91
CA LYS A 449 18.78 -14.33 13.56
C LYS A 449 17.49 -14.42 14.38
N LEU A 450 16.92 -15.62 14.50
CA LEU A 450 15.72 -15.85 15.31
C LEU A 450 16.04 -15.68 16.80
N GLU A 451 15.32 -14.79 17.45
CA GLU A 451 15.37 -14.56 18.89
C GLU A 451 13.98 -14.78 19.50
N PHE A 452 13.93 -15.12 20.78
CA PHE A 452 12.66 -15.17 21.51
C PHE A 452 12.60 -14.05 22.55
N ASP A 453 11.51 -13.29 22.53
CA ASP A 453 11.29 -12.24 23.53
C ASP A 453 10.93 -12.82 24.91
N TYR A 454 10.77 -11.95 25.91
CA TYR A 454 10.39 -12.34 27.27
C TYR A 454 8.98 -12.93 27.39
N ARG A 455 8.11 -12.72 26.39
CA ARG A 455 6.77 -13.31 26.28
C ARG A 455 6.79 -14.67 25.56
N GLY A 456 7.96 -15.07 25.05
CA GLY A 456 8.14 -16.31 24.31
C GLY A 456 7.78 -16.21 22.82
N TYR A 457 7.64 -15.00 22.28
CA TYR A 457 7.33 -14.75 20.87
C TYR A 457 8.60 -14.85 20.03
N ALA A 458 8.50 -15.47 18.86
CA ALA A 458 9.59 -15.57 17.91
C ALA A 458 9.76 -14.23 17.20
N THR A 459 10.99 -13.73 17.13
CA THR A 459 11.33 -12.44 16.51
C THR A 459 12.47 -12.60 15.50
N ILE A 460 12.30 -12.04 14.31
CA ILE A 460 13.30 -12.06 13.23
C ILE A 460 13.46 -10.63 12.70
N PRO A 461 14.67 -10.08 12.52
CA PRO A 461 14.84 -8.74 11.95
C PRO A 461 14.13 -8.59 10.60
N LEU A 462 13.38 -7.51 10.40
CA LEU A 462 12.70 -7.25 9.13
C LEU A 462 13.71 -7.12 7.98
N ALA A 463 14.92 -6.61 8.25
CA ALA A 463 15.99 -6.47 7.27
C ALA A 463 16.46 -7.79 6.63
N VAL A 464 16.17 -8.95 7.24
CA VAL A 464 16.52 -10.27 6.67
C VAL A 464 15.33 -10.97 5.97
N LEU A 465 14.11 -10.47 6.18
CA LEU A 465 12.88 -11.01 5.59
C LEU A 465 12.36 -10.07 4.49
N ASP A 466 12.60 -10.44 3.25
CA ASP A 466 12.06 -9.75 2.08
C ASP A 466 10.56 -10.06 1.86
N GLY A 467 9.95 -9.41 0.86
CA GLY A 467 8.53 -9.58 0.55
C GLY A 467 8.13 -11.00 0.17
N GLU A 468 9.03 -11.79 -0.42
CA GLU A 468 8.78 -13.19 -0.79
C GLU A 468 8.69 -14.06 0.45
N LYS A 469 9.64 -13.89 1.38
CA LYS A 469 9.68 -14.62 2.66
C LYS A 469 8.49 -14.27 3.55
N LEU A 470 8.11 -13.00 3.61
CA LEU A 470 6.90 -12.57 4.32
C LEU A 470 5.64 -13.22 3.72
N ASN A 471 5.57 -13.32 2.39
CA ASN A 471 4.46 -14.00 1.73
C ASN A 471 4.43 -15.50 2.09
N ARG A 472 5.58 -16.17 2.09
CA ARG A 472 5.70 -17.59 2.51
C ARG A 472 5.18 -17.81 3.92
N LEU A 473 5.51 -16.93 4.86
CA LEU A 473 5.00 -17.00 6.23
C LEU A 473 3.46 -16.87 6.26
N ARG A 474 2.89 -15.89 5.54
CA ARG A 474 1.42 -15.70 5.47
C ARG A 474 0.73 -16.92 4.87
N THR A 475 1.25 -17.41 3.75
CA THR A 475 0.71 -18.58 3.04
C THR A 475 0.79 -19.84 3.90
N ALA A 476 1.83 -20.01 4.73
CA ALA A 476 1.93 -21.10 5.71
C ALA A 476 1.00 -20.94 6.94
N GLY A 477 0.10 -19.94 6.93
CA GLY A 477 -0.77 -19.62 8.05
C GLY A 477 0.01 -19.24 9.31
N ILE A 478 1.17 -18.62 9.15
CA ILE A 478 1.95 -18.04 10.24
C ILE A 478 1.51 -16.59 10.35
N ASN A 479 0.73 -16.30 11.39
CA ASN A 479 0.37 -14.93 11.71
C ASN A 479 1.59 -14.24 12.30
N PHE A 480 1.96 -13.11 11.71
CA PHE A 480 3.02 -12.28 12.22
C PHE A 480 2.61 -10.81 12.18
N ASN A 481 3.16 -10.05 13.10
CA ASN A 481 3.11 -8.59 13.11
C ASN A 481 4.51 -8.05 12.83
N ILE A 482 4.60 -6.81 12.36
CA ILE A 482 5.87 -6.09 12.35
C ILE A 482 5.91 -5.29 13.64
N ASP A 483 6.81 -5.66 14.55
CA ASP A 483 7.20 -4.81 15.67
C ASP A 483 8.26 -3.85 15.14
N PRO A 484 7.92 -2.57 15.00
CA PRO A 484 8.85 -1.58 14.49
C PRO A 484 9.92 -1.22 15.55
N GLY A 485 9.87 -1.85 16.73
CA GLY A 485 10.70 -1.57 17.88
C GLY A 485 10.06 -0.50 18.76
N LYS A 486 10.89 0.27 19.48
CA LYS A 486 10.40 1.38 20.31
C LYS A 486 9.81 2.56 19.50
N GLY A 487 9.86 2.53 18.17
CA GLY A 487 9.30 3.55 17.30
C GLY A 487 8.50 2.90 16.17
N GLY A 488 7.23 3.27 16.01
CA GLY A 488 6.41 2.97 14.84
C GLY A 488 7.02 3.46 13.52
N VAL A 489 6.29 3.36 12.40
CA VAL A 489 6.58 4.18 11.21
C VAL A 489 6.64 5.62 11.67
N LEU A 490 7.85 6.18 11.77
CA LEU A 490 8.05 7.53 12.25
C LEU A 490 7.58 8.49 11.18
N ILE A 491 6.85 9.51 11.59
CA ILE A 491 6.53 10.63 10.73
C ILE A 491 7.63 11.68 10.93
N ARG A 492 8.21 12.17 9.85
CA ARG A 492 9.22 13.23 9.87
C ARG A 492 8.84 14.37 8.95
N GLU A 493 9.38 15.55 9.21
CA GLU A 493 9.29 16.67 8.27
C GLU A 493 10.21 16.45 7.05
N GLY A 494 9.81 16.99 5.91
CA GLY A 494 10.62 17.00 4.71
C GLY A 494 10.07 17.96 3.66
N TYR A 495 10.92 18.35 2.73
CA TYR A 495 10.65 19.33 1.71
C TYR A 495 10.51 18.66 0.34
N ILE A 496 9.36 18.85 -0.31
CA ILE A 496 9.06 18.38 -1.67
C ILE A 496 8.90 19.59 -2.58
N LEU A 497 9.51 19.54 -3.77
CA LEU A 497 9.24 20.52 -4.82
C LEU A 497 7.98 20.16 -5.60
N GLU A 498 7.26 21.16 -6.06
CA GLU A 498 6.07 21.01 -6.91
C GLU A 498 6.37 20.15 -8.14
N ASN A 499 5.63 19.04 -8.18
CA ASN A 499 5.62 18.08 -9.27
C ASN A 499 4.19 17.59 -9.49
N ASN A 500 3.41 18.39 -10.23
CA ASN A 500 1.99 18.11 -10.47
C ASN A 500 1.74 16.78 -11.19
N ASP A 501 2.76 16.24 -11.87
CA ASP A 501 2.69 14.94 -12.52
C ASP A 501 2.76 13.79 -11.53
N LEU A 502 3.31 13.98 -10.32
CA LEU A 502 3.41 12.91 -9.31
C LEU A 502 2.54 13.18 -8.08
N LEU A 503 2.52 14.44 -7.64
CA LEU A 503 1.82 14.87 -6.44
C LEU A 503 0.98 16.10 -6.76
N GLU A 504 -0.32 15.99 -6.52
CA GLU A 504 -1.26 17.08 -6.67
C GLU A 504 -1.60 17.67 -5.29
N PRO A 505 -1.48 18.99 -5.10
CA PRO A 505 -1.94 19.63 -3.89
C PRO A 505 -3.47 19.56 -3.79
N GLN A 506 -3.96 19.09 -2.65
CA GLN A 506 -5.37 18.98 -2.31
C GLN A 506 -5.67 19.71 -1.01
N ILE A 507 -6.92 20.11 -0.86
CA ILE A 507 -7.45 20.72 0.36
C ILE A 507 -8.60 19.90 0.91
N GLN A 508 -8.67 19.83 2.23
CA GLN A 508 -9.84 19.27 2.89
C GLN A 508 -10.95 20.34 2.91
N ILE A 509 -12.08 20.06 2.25
CA ILE A 509 -13.23 20.96 2.16
C ILE A 509 -14.49 20.30 2.74
N GLU A 510 -15.20 21.03 3.59
CA GLU A 510 -16.47 20.61 4.17
C GLU A 510 -17.64 20.91 3.22
N LYS A 511 -18.68 20.08 3.24
CA LYS A 511 -19.86 20.21 2.36
C LYS A 511 -20.45 21.63 2.41
N ARG A 512 -20.70 22.12 3.62
CA ARG A 512 -21.25 23.46 3.87
C ARG A 512 -20.35 24.58 3.32
N THR A 513 -19.03 24.42 3.47
CA THR A 513 -18.07 25.39 2.93
C THR A 513 -18.15 25.44 1.40
N LEU A 514 -18.24 24.27 0.75
CA LEU A 514 -18.37 24.18 -0.71
C LEU A 514 -19.71 24.73 -1.21
N GLU A 515 -20.82 24.42 -0.55
CA GLU A 515 -22.15 24.97 -0.86
C GLU A 515 -22.17 26.51 -0.76
N ASN A 516 -21.52 27.07 0.26
CA ASN A 516 -21.38 28.51 0.43
C ASN A 516 -20.54 29.13 -0.71
N LEU A 517 -19.46 28.48 -1.14
CA LEU A 517 -18.65 28.92 -2.28
C LEU A 517 -19.43 28.85 -3.60
N VAL A 518 -20.20 27.79 -3.85
CA VAL A 518 -21.09 27.68 -5.01
C VAL A 518 -22.10 28.83 -5.02
N THR A 519 -22.73 29.10 -3.87
CA THR A 519 -23.70 30.18 -3.73
C THR A 519 -23.06 31.54 -4.00
N LEU A 520 -21.84 31.78 -3.49
CA LEU A 520 -21.07 32.99 -3.74
C LEU A 520 -20.80 33.20 -5.23
N PHE A 521 -20.21 32.22 -5.91
CA PHE A 521 -19.88 32.34 -7.32
C PHE A 521 -21.13 32.45 -8.20
N SER A 522 -22.23 31.80 -7.82
CA SER A 522 -23.53 31.95 -8.49
C SER A 522 -24.08 33.38 -8.34
N ALA A 523 -24.03 33.94 -7.12
CA ALA A 523 -24.47 35.30 -6.86
C ALA A 523 -23.61 36.35 -7.61
N LEU A 524 -22.28 36.18 -7.60
CA LEU A 524 -21.36 37.04 -8.37
C LEU A 524 -21.57 36.90 -9.89
N GLY A 525 -21.88 35.69 -10.37
CA GLY A 525 -22.18 35.43 -11.77
C GLY A 525 -23.48 36.06 -12.26
N VAL A 526 -24.48 36.25 -11.38
CA VAL A 526 -25.77 36.90 -11.68
C VAL A 526 -25.70 38.42 -11.53
N ALA A 527 -25.02 38.92 -10.49
CA ALA A 527 -24.86 40.35 -10.26
C ALA A 527 -24.05 41.05 -11.38
N GLY A 528 -23.19 40.30 -12.08
CA GLY A 528 -22.27 40.86 -13.07
C GLY A 528 -21.18 41.72 -12.42
N VAL A 529 -20.28 42.28 -13.23
CA VAL A 529 -19.16 43.14 -12.79
C VAL A 529 -19.63 44.55 -12.44
N ASP A 530 -20.67 44.66 -11.60
CA ASP A 530 -21.03 45.90 -10.90
C ASP A 530 -20.26 45.95 -9.59
N VAL A 531 -19.44 46.98 -9.42
CA VAL A 531 -18.50 47.14 -8.30
C VAL A 531 -19.21 47.13 -6.94
N ASN A 532 -20.40 47.74 -6.84
CA ASN A 532 -21.11 47.87 -5.58
C ASN A 532 -21.86 46.58 -5.24
N ALA A 533 -22.48 45.95 -6.24
CA ALA A 533 -23.16 44.66 -6.05
C ALA A 533 -22.19 43.51 -5.80
N MET A 534 -21.02 43.48 -6.46
CA MET A 534 -19.96 42.51 -6.18
C MET A 534 -19.37 42.71 -4.79
N LYS A 535 -19.12 43.95 -4.36
CA LYS A 535 -18.67 44.25 -2.99
C LYS A 535 -19.65 43.70 -1.97
N GLU A 536 -20.94 44.03 -2.11
CA GLU A 536 -21.96 43.59 -1.16
C GLU A 536 -22.14 42.06 -1.17
N SER A 537 -22.11 41.42 -2.33
CA SER A 537 -22.27 39.97 -2.47
C SER A 537 -21.05 39.20 -1.95
N ALA A 538 -19.83 39.67 -2.24
CA ALA A 538 -18.59 39.12 -1.70
C ALA A 538 -18.52 39.27 -0.18
N SER A 539 -18.89 40.44 0.36
CA SER A 539 -18.95 40.68 1.81
C SER A 539 -19.95 39.75 2.51
N ARG A 540 -21.15 39.56 1.95
CA ARG A 540 -22.18 38.67 2.52
C ARG A 540 -21.75 37.20 2.52
N ALA A 541 -21.08 36.76 1.45
CA ALA A 541 -20.63 35.38 1.35
C ALA A 541 -19.36 35.09 2.16
N LEU A 542 -18.42 36.03 2.25
CA LEU A 542 -17.27 35.91 3.15
C LEU A 542 -17.72 35.86 4.62
N ALA A 543 -18.72 36.65 5.00
CA ALA A 543 -19.36 36.57 6.31
C ALA A 543 -20.04 35.20 6.54
N ALA A 544 -20.71 34.64 5.52
CA ALA A 544 -21.32 33.31 5.59
C ALA A 544 -20.30 32.15 5.67
N ILE A 545 -19.13 32.30 5.05
CA ILE A 545 -18.01 31.35 5.13
C ILE A 545 -17.26 31.49 6.47
N ALA A 546 -17.19 32.69 7.04
CA ALA A 546 -16.41 32.99 8.25
C ALA A 546 -17.17 32.80 9.57
N GLY A 547 -18.51 32.74 9.55
CA GLY A 547 -19.32 32.76 10.79
C GLY A 547 -19.13 34.04 11.61
N GLU A 548 -18.61 35.11 11.00
CA GLU A 548 -18.21 36.39 11.61
C GLU A 548 -18.66 37.57 10.74
N GLY A 549 -18.67 38.77 11.32
CA GLY A 549 -19.03 40.03 10.63
C GLY A 549 -17.93 40.52 9.68
N PHE A 550 -18.34 41.17 8.59
CA PHE A 550 -17.46 41.73 7.57
C PHE A 550 -16.55 42.86 8.10
N ASP A 551 -15.23 42.75 7.86
CA ASP A 551 -14.27 43.85 8.05
C ASP A 551 -13.92 44.49 6.68
N PRO A 552 -14.34 45.75 6.43
CA PRO A 552 -14.08 46.44 5.17
C PRO A 552 -12.61 46.79 4.90
N LYS A 553 -11.71 46.60 5.87
CA LYS A 553 -10.28 46.89 5.74
C LYS A 553 -9.43 45.67 5.39
N GLU A 554 -9.98 44.46 5.50
CA GLU A 554 -9.29 43.21 5.16
C GLU A 554 -9.54 42.86 3.68
N SER A 555 -8.49 42.50 2.92
CA SER A 555 -8.67 42.09 1.52
C SER A 555 -9.33 40.71 1.44
N ILE A 556 -10.05 40.45 0.34
CA ILE A 556 -10.67 39.14 0.07
C ILE A 556 -9.62 38.02 0.13
N GLU A 557 -8.44 38.23 -0.44
CA GLU A 557 -7.32 37.28 -0.34
C GLU A 557 -6.89 37.03 1.10
N ALA A 558 -6.72 38.08 1.92
CA ALA A 558 -6.30 37.94 3.31
C ALA A 558 -7.35 37.16 4.13
N THR A 559 -8.63 37.46 3.94
CA THR A 559 -9.74 36.74 4.60
C THR A 559 -9.81 35.27 4.16
N ILE A 560 -9.68 34.99 2.86
CA ILE A 560 -9.72 33.60 2.35
C ILE A 560 -8.46 32.83 2.77
N ARG A 561 -7.27 33.45 2.71
CA ARG A 561 -6.01 32.85 3.17
C ARG A 561 -6.07 32.51 4.65
N LYS A 562 -6.65 33.39 5.47
CA LYS A 562 -6.91 33.15 6.89
C LYS A 562 -7.82 31.92 7.04
N ARG A 563 -8.97 31.87 6.37
CA ARG A 563 -9.96 30.80 6.59
C ARG A 563 -9.63 29.44 5.95
N LEU A 564 -8.98 29.42 4.79
CA LEU A 564 -8.65 28.19 4.06
C LEU A 564 -7.21 27.70 4.30
N GLY A 565 -6.31 28.56 4.79
CA GLY A 565 -4.93 28.20 5.08
C GLY A 565 -4.09 27.84 3.85
N ILE A 566 -4.45 28.38 2.68
CA ILE A 566 -3.77 28.10 1.39
C ILE A 566 -3.35 29.39 0.68
N GLN A 567 -2.37 29.25 -0.20
CA GLN A 567 -2.00 30.27 -1.19
C GLN A 567 -2.54 29.82 -2.56
N PHE A 568 -3.43 30.63 -3.15
CA PHE A 568 -4.05 30.29 -4.44
C PHE A 568 -3.05 30.36 -5.58
N ARG A 569 -3.27 29.53 -6.61
CA ARG A 569 -2.51 29.58 -7.86
C ARG A 569 -2.89 30.77 -8.74
N THR A 570 -4.04 31.38 -8.49
CA THR A 570 -4.60 32.44 -9.33
C THR A 570 -4.55 33.78 -8.60
N LYS A 571 -4.23 34.85 -9.33
CA LYS A 571 -4.40 36.24 -8.87
C LYS A 571 -5.86 36.72 -8.92
N LEU A 572 -6.82 35.82 -9.17
CA LEU A 572 -8.25 36.19 -9.24
C LEU A 572 -8.78 36.70 -7.89
N LEU A 573 -8.13 36.32 -6.78
CA LEU A 573 -8.48 36.77 -5.44
C LEU A 573 -7.64 37.97 -4.95
N ASP A 574 -6.56 38.30 -5.65
CA ASP A 574 -5.68 39.48 -5.46
C ASP A 574 -6.34 40.76 -6.02
N PHE A 575 -7.67 40.76 -6.07
CA PHE A 575 -8.43 41.63 -6.94
C PHE A 575 -8.88 42.86 -6.18
N ASN A 576 -8.18 43.99 -6.39
CA ASN A 576 -8.69 45.28 -5.92
C ASN A 576 -9.95 45.62 -6.75
N LEU A 577 -11.10 45.68 -6.06
CA LEU A 577 -12.40 45.97 -6.64
C LEU A 577 -12.46 47.35 -7.32
N GLU A 578 -11.50 48.24 -7.08
CA GLU A 578 -11.33 49.50 -7.81
C GLU A 578 -10.94 49.29 -9.29
N TYR A 579 -10.23 48.21 -9.63
CA TYR A 579 -9.88 47.89 -11.03
C TYR A 579 -11.11 47.55 -11.89
N LEU A 580 -12.23 47.18 -11.27
CA LEU A 580 -13.48 46.93 -11.99
C LEU A 580 -14.08 48.17 -12.64
N ALA A 581 -13.85 49.34 -12.05
CA ALA A 581 -14.30 50.60 -12.62
C ALA A 581 -13.62 50.90 -13.96
N GLY A 582 -12.38 50.43 -14.15
CA GLY A 582 -11.57 50.62 -15.35
C GLY A 582 -11.79 49.60 -16.47
N MET A 583 -12.51 48.49 -16.22
CA MET A 583 -12.73 47.45 -17.23
C MET A 583 -13.70 47.91 -18.32
N ASN A 584 -13.35 47.64 -19.57
CA ASN A 584 -14.25 47.83 -20.71
C ASN A 584 -15.32 46.71 -20.77
N ARG A 585 -16.30 46.85 -21.67
CA ARG A 585 -17.44 45.92 -21.76
C ARG A 585 -17.03 44.47 -22.04
N GLU A 586 -16.02 44.26 -22.89
CA GLU A 586 -15.55 42.92 -23.27
C GLU A 586 -14.79 42.26 -22.12
N GLU A 587 -13.94 43.01 -21.42
CA GLU A 587 -13.22 42.55 -20.22
C GLU A 587 -14.19 42.17 -19.09
N ARG A 588 -15.24 42.98 -18.88
CA ARG A 588 -16.30 42.66 -17.91
C ARG A 588 -17.04 41.39 -18.29
N LEU A 589 -17.41 41.23 -19.57
CA LEU A 589 -18.09 40.02 -20.04
C LEU A 589 -17.21 38.77 -19.87
N ALA A 590 -15.93 38.87 -20.22
CA ALA A 590 -14.96 37.79 -20.05
C ALA A 590 -14.79 37.41 -18.57
N MET A 591 -14.72 38.40 -17.67
CA MET A 591 -14.64 38.16 -16.22
C MET A 591 -15.92 37.53 -15.68
N THR A 592 -17.10 38.04 -16.03
CA THR A 592 -18.39 37.42 -15.66
C THR A 592 -18.45 35.96 -16.09
N LYS A 593 -18.03 35.66 -17.34
CA LYS A 593 -17.99 34.28 -17.84
C LYS A 593 -17.02 33.39 -17.05
N ARG A 594 -15.86 33.91 -16.65
CA ARG A 594 -14.91 33.17 -15.78
C ARG A 594 -15.50 32.88 -14.41
N ILE A 595 -16.20 33.84 -13.80
CA ILE A 595 -16.87 33.67 -12.50
C ILE A 595 -18.01 32.64 -12.61
N GLN A 596 -18.82 32.72 -13.66
CA GLN A 596 -19.89 31.74 -13.92
C GLN A 596 -19.32 30.34 -14.12
N ASN A 597 -18.28 30.19 -14.94
CA ASN A 597 -17.61 28.91 -15.16
C ASN A 597 -17.03 28.34 -13.86
N ALA A 598 -16.41 29.18 -13.03
CA ALA A 598 -15.91 28.80 -11.71
C ALA A 598 -17.03 28.26 -10.80
N GLY A 599 -18.17 28.95 -10.74
CA GLY A 599 -19.35 28.47 -10.01
C GLY A 599 -19.86 27.13 -10.54
N THR A 600 -19.92 26.95 -11.86
CA THR A 600 -20.32 25.68 -12.49
C THR A 600 -19.37 24.54 -12.14
N LEU A 601 -18.05 24.76 -12.17
CA LEU A 601 -17.06 23.74 -11.80
C LEU A 601 -17.19 23.32 -10.33
N LEU A 602 -17.39 24.28 -9.43
CA LEU A 602 -17.64 23.99 -8.01
C LEU A 602 -18.92 23.17 -7.81
N SER A 603 -20.01 23.50 -8.52
CA SER A 603 -21.27 22.75 -8.45
C SER A 603 -21.10 21.32 -8.99
N GLN A 604 -20.43 21.15 -10.13
CA GLN A 604 -20.15 19.83 -10.70
C GLN A 604 -19.32 18.97 -9.74
N TYR A 605 -18.33 19.56 -9.07
CA TYR A 605 -17.54 18.85 -8.07
C TYR A 605 -18.39 18.45 -6.86
N LEU A 606 -19.27 19.34 -6.35
CA LEU A 606 -20.20 19.03 -5.25
C LEU A 606 -21.10 17.85 -5.62
N GLU A 607 -21.75 17.91 -6.80
CA GLU A 607 -22.64 16.85 -7.31
C GLU A 607 -21.93 15.50 -7.45
N ALA A 608 -20.71 15.49 -8.02
CA ALA A 608 -19.92 14.29 -8.21
C ALA A 608 -19.45 13.64 -6.90
N ASN A 609 -19.44 14.39 -5.79
CA ASN A 609 -18.94 13.92 -4.49
C ASN A 609 -20.02 13.85 -3.40
N LEU A 610 -21.31 13.95 -3.74
CA LEU A 610 -22.41 13.90 -2.76
C LEU A 610 -22.36 12.65 -1.87
N GLU A 611 -22.15 11.48 -2.46
CA GLU A 611 -22.07 10.22 -1.70
C GLU A 611 -20.89 10.21 -0.70
N ALA A 612 -19.77 10.84 -1.05
CA ALA A 612 -18.62 10.96 -0.16
C ALA A 612 -18.89 11.92 1.00
N PHE A 613 -19.58 13.03 0.72
CA PHE A 613 -20.03 13.98 1.74
C PHE A 613 -21.10 13.41 2.68
N ASP A 614 -21.90 12.45 2.23
CA ASP A 614 -22.89 11.78 3.10
C ASP A 614 -22.22 10.82 4.08
N LYS A 615 -21.03 10.30 3.75
CA LYS A 615 -20.24 9.39 4.58
C LYS A 615 -19.24 10.11 5.47
N THR A 616 -18.78 11.29 5.07
CA THR A 616 -17.72 12.04 5.76
C THR A 616 -17.99 13.54 5.77
N PRO A 617 -17.71 14.24 6.89
CA PRO A 617 -17.98 15.67 7.01
C PRO A 617 -17.14 16.56 6.07
N ALA A 618 -16.02 16.05 5.56
CA ALA A 618 -15.16 16.76 4.62
C ALA A 618 -14.45 15.81 3.64
N VAL A 619 -14.24 16.27 2.41
CA VAL A 619 -13.59 15.50 1.33
C VAL A 619 -12.32 16.21 0.83
N TRP A 620 -11.44 15.48 0.16
CA TRP A 620 -10.23 16.04 -0.44
C TRP A 620 -10.49 16.54 -1.85
N MET A 621 -10.36 17.86 -2.04
CA MET A 621 -10.55 18.55 -3.30
C MET A 621 -9.20 19.03 -3.86
N PRO A 622 -8.86 18.75 -5.12
CA PRO A 622 -7.68 19.33 -5.74
C PRO A 622 -7.71 20.85 -5.69
N VAL A 623 -6.58 21.49 -5.34
CA VAL A 623 -6.47 22.96 -5.34
C VAL A 623 -6.71 23.54 -6.73
N SER A 624 -6.42 22.76 -7.78
CA SER A 624 -6.70 23.08 -9.18
C SER A 624 -8.19 23.25 -9.50
N GLN A 625 -9.09 22.70 -8.68
CA GLN A 625 -10.54 22.83 -8.83
C GLN A 625 -11.08 24.10 -8.17
N LEU A 626 -10.27 24.78 -7.35
CA LEU A 626 -10.65 26.07 -6.78
C LEU A 626 -10.40 27.21 -7.78
N PRO A 627 -11.29 28.22 -7.85
CA PRO A 627 -11.17 29.36 -8.77
C PRO A 627 -9.93 30.25 -8.56
#